data_AF-A0A2S2DMJ6-F1
#
_entry.id   AF-A0A2S2DMJ6-F1
#
_cell.length_a   1.000
_cell.length_b   1.000
_cell.length_c   1.000
_cell.angle_alpha   90.00
_cell.angle_beta   90.00
_cell.angle_gamma   90.00
#
_symmetry.space_group_name_H-M   'P 1'
#
loop_
_entity.id
_entity.type
_entity.pdbx_description
1 polymer ?
#
loop_
_entity_poly.entity_id
_entity_poly.type
_entity_poly.pdbx_seq_one_letter_code
_entity_poly.pdbx_strand_id
1 'polypeptide(L)'
;MDLNAPHKRLGDGFYEQRLVREQLSELTGHSSSGASDDSVYKELLTNGASAAHEFGLRPGIGLSADQVARLTSDIVWMVSENVQLPDGRVETVLVPKVYVAHAGKDAVKAGGALVTGDGVSINVTESIANLGGVIDGGSGRTVLVAGRDIVNSGGTIAGGSVSIKAGGDVRNESLTVKESWATSQNGGSHTSLSDPAGIVATGDLVIEAGRDLVDLAGKITAGNAFITAGNDIRFDTIKTGSTYESQISGYTQNDSSIKHELSQINIGGDLGMKAGGSLNLTGTQVAIRASGSGTGWLSAGKDVNIAAVVNEVNTSQYNDPSSKMHDRQVHQNQTVVGANVASAGDLAVKAGTGGAGSLNIVASGLKAGDALQVSAADDVNLISAQERHLSDTAINRTSSSMLRDKTTQQTDYIDLSKSVAGSLSGNTIAVDAGNDINVRGSFIAGTGDVDLVAGGPVNIVAGINTLTEKHHTEVKESGFLSGGGFGISYGERTTTTDQARDATTQSMDARSMVGSVDGNLNIKASKAVIIRLSCDRLTLSCDPKQTFRSRVLERRLAIAQVAMISAQDSFGRWQK
;
A
#
# COMPACT_ATOMS: atom_id res chain seq x y z
N MET A 1 0.30 10.12 -46.74
CA MET A 1 -1.06 10.58 -47.07
C MET A 1 -1.18 12.02 -46.63
N ASP A 2 -1.56 12.88 -47.57
CA ASP A 2 -1.81 14.31 -47.38
C ASP A 2 -2.91 14.52 -46.32
N LEU A 3 -2.65 15.37 -45.32
CA LEU A 3 -3.49 15.58 -44.14
C LEU A 3 -4.60 16.63 -44.34
N ASN A 4 -4.80 17.12 -45.58
CA ASN A 4 -5.78 18.18 -45.89
C ASN A 4 -6.78 17.85 -47.03
N ALA A 5 -6.94 16.58 -47.40
CA ALA A 5 -8.01 16.19 -48.33
C ALA A 5 -9.35 16.02 -47.59
N PRO A 6 -10.46 16.67 -48.01
CA PRO A 6 -11.76 16.48 -47.39
C PRO A 6 -12.22 15.02 -47.57
N HIS A 7 -12.31 14.28 -46.47
CA HIS A 7 -12.77 12.88 -46.50
C HIS A 7 -14.28 12.83 -46.73
N LYS A 8 -14.71 12.12 -47.77
CA LYS A 8 -16.14 11.88 -48.05
C LYS A 8 -16.70 10.88 -47.05
N ARG A 9 -17.81 11.23 -46.38
CA ARG A 9 -18.54 10.37 -45.43
C ARG A 9 -19.73 9.70 -46.10
N LEU A 10 -20.14 8.55 -45.59
CA LEU A 10 -21.30 7.83 -46.07
C LEU A 10 -22.60 8.47 -45.53
N GLY A 11 -23.26 9.26 -46.39
CA GLY A 11 -24.60 9.79 -46.13
C GLY A 11 -24.64 11.07 -45.29
N ASP A 12 -25.83 11.43 -44.83
CA ASP A 12 -26.05 12.51 -43.87
C ASP A 12 -26.06 11.99 -42.43
N GLY A 13 -26.08 12.91 -41.44
CA GLY A 13 -26.03 12.52 -40.03
C GLY A 13 -27.18 11.61 -39.58
N PHE A 14 -28.36 11.71 -40.22
CA PHE A 14 -29.50 10.84 -39.92
C PHE A 14 -29.28 9.41 -40.42
N TYR A 15 -28.69 9.25 -41.60
CA TYR A 15 -28.35 7.95 -42.15
C TYR A 15 -27.29 7.23 -41.29
N GLU A 16 -26.23 7.94 -40.88
CA GLU A 16 -25.17 7.38 -40.02
C GLU A 16 -25.71 6.95 -38.64
N GLN A 17 -26.56 7.75 -38.02
CA GLN A 17 -27.20 7.41 -36.74
C GLN A 17 -28.04 6.14 -36.84
N ARG A 18 -28.82 6.01 -37.92
CA ARG A 18 -29.62 4.80 -38.18
C ARG A 18 -28.73 3.57 -38.38
N LEU A 19 -27.66 3.70 -39.17
CA LEU A 19 -26.71 2.63 -39.45
C LEU A 19 -25.98 2.16 -38.18
N VAL A 20 -25.56 3.09 -37.32
CA VAL A 20 -24.92 2.76 -36.03
C VAL A 20 -25.88 2.03 -35.11
N ARG A 21 -27.15 2.46 -35.05
CA ARG A 21 -28.16 1.78 -34.24
C ARG A 21 -28.41 0.35 -34.70
N GLU A 22 -28.53 0.15 -36.02
CA GLU A 22 -28.70 -1.18 -36.62
C GLU A 22 -27.50 -2.09 -36.24
N GLN A 23 -26.27 -1.61 -36.43
CA GLN A 23 -25.05 -2.35 -36.03
C GLN A 23 -24.97 -2.62 -34.52
N LEU A 24 -25.33 -1.65 -33.68
CA LEU A 24 -25.32 -1.82 -32.22
C LEU A 24 -26.36 -2.86 -31.77
N SER A 25 -27.55 -2.85 -32.37
CA SER A 25 -28.60 -3.83 -32.11
C SER A 25 -28.20 -5.24 -32.56
N GLU A 26 -27.50 -5.37 -33.68
CA GLU A 26 -26.98 -6.64 -34.18
C GLU A 26 -25.87 -7.20 -33.28
N LEU A 27 -24.99 -6.33 -32.77
CA LEU A 27 -23.83 -6.74 -31.95
C LEU A 27 -24.16 -6.98 -30.48
N THR A 28 -25.16 -6.29 -29.92
CA THR A 28 -25.49 -6.37 -28.47
C THR A 28 -26.80 -7.12 -28.18
N GLY A 29 -27.61 -7.43 -29.20
CA GLY A 29 -28.89 -8.11 -29.05
C GLY A 29 -29.97 -7.32 -28.30
N HIS A 30 -29.72 -6.07 -27.92
CA HIS A 30 -30.65 -5.22 -27.19
C HIS A 30 -31.20 -4.11 -28.09
N SER A 31 -32.52 -4.07 -28.29
CA SER A 31 -33.19 -2.91 -28.89
C SER A 31 -33.31 -1.81 -27.82
N SER A 32 -32.52 -0.75 -27.92
CA SER A 32 -32.52 0.35 -26.94
C SER A 32 -33.87 1.08 -26.91
N SER A 33 -34.66 0.87 -25.85
CA SER A 33 -35.85 1.67 -25.54
C SER A 33 -35.50 2.71 -24.47
N GLY A 34 -35.31 3.98 -24.85
CA GLY A 34 -35.38 5.11 -23.89
C GLY A 34 -34.44 6.31 -24.10
N ALA A 35 -33.33 6.20 -24.85
CA ALA A 35 -32.43 7.32 -25.16
C ALA A 35 -32.63 7.80 -26.61
N SER A 36 -32.39 9.09 -26.90
CA SER A 36 -32.46 9.58 -28.29
C SER A 36 -31.25 9.10 -29.09
N ASP A 37 -31.46 8.71 -30.35
CA ASP A 37 -30.42 8.13 -31.22
C ASP A 37 -29.15 9.01 -31.32
N ASP A 38 -29.33 10.34 -31.22
CA ASP A 38 -28.24 11.33 -31.25
C ASP A 38 -27.35 11.31 -30.01
N SER A 39 -27.90 11.06 -28.81
CA SER A 39 -27.08 11.04 -27.58
C SER A 39 -26.18 9.82 -27.53
N VAL A 40 -26.69 8.66 -27.94
CA VAL A 40 -25.94 7.40 -28.01
C VAL A 40 -24.84 7.50 -29.06
N TYR A 41 -25.15 8.02 -30.25
CA TYR A 41 -24.15 8.19 -31.30
C TYR A 41 -23.02 9.15 -30.89
N LYS A 42 -23.34 10.26 -30.20
CA LYS A 42 -22.35 11.20 -29.68
C LYS A 42 -21.46 10.59 -28.59
N GLU A 43 -22.04 9.78 -27.71
CA GLU A 43 -21.29 9.08 -26.68
C GLU A 43 -20.29 8.09 -27.30
N LEU A 44 -20.73 7.26 -28.24
CA LEU A 44 -19.87 6.32 -28.95
C LEU A 44 -18.76 7.01 -29.76
N LEU A 45 -19.04 8.17 -30.36
CA LEU A 45 -18.03 8.99 -31.04
C LEU A 45 -17.03 9.60 -30.05
N THR A 46 -17.49 10.03 -28.88
CA THR A 46 -16.62 10.59 -27.83
C THR A 46 -15.68 9.51 -27.31
N ASN A 47 -16.20 8.31 -27.02
CA ASN A 47 -15.39 7.16 -26.63
C ASN A 47 -14.40 6.77 -27.74
N GLY A 48 -14.83 6.82 -29.00
CA GLY A 48 -13.97 6.59 -30.16
C GLY A 48 -12.81 7.59 -30.27
N ALA A 49 -13.06 8.87 -29.99
CA ALA A 49 -12.02 9.90 -29.96
C ALA A 49 -11.00 9.67 -28.83
N SER A 50 -11.47 9.26 -27.65
CA SER A 50 -10.59 8.86 -26.54
C SER A 50 -9.74 7.65 -26.90
N ALA A 51 -10.34 6.59 -27.45
CA ALA A 51 -9.64 5.39 -27.91
C ALA A 51 -8.63 5.70 -29.03
N ALA A 52 -8.92 6.67 -29.91
CA ALA A 52 -8.00 7.10 -30.95
C ALA A 52 -6.71 7.68 -30.40
N HIS A 53 -6.83 8.53 -29.37
CA HIS A 53 -5.69 9.15 -28.72
C HIS A 53 -4.84 8.12 -27.97
N GLU A 54 -5.49 7.17 -27.30
CA GLU A 54 -4.82 6.12 -26.52
C GLU A 54 -4.08 5.10 -27.41
N PHE A 55 -4.73 4.61 -28.48
CA PHE A 55 -4.16 3.57 -29.34
C PHE A 55 -3.50 4.09 -30.62
N GLY A 56 -3.39 5.41 -30.79
CA GLY A 56 -2.80 6.04 -31.98
C GLY A 56 -3.55 5.73 -33.28
N LEU A 57 -4.88 5.57 -33.21
CA LEU A 57 -5.70 5.17 -34.36
C LEU A 57 -5.86 6.32 -35.36
N ARG A 58 -5.95 5.97 -36.64
CA ARG A 58 -6.19 6.92 -37.72
C ARG A 58 -7.50 6.60 -38.42
N PRO A 59 -8.42 7.57 -38.59
CA PRO A 59 -9.65 7.36 -39.37
C PRO A 59 -9.35 6.79 -40.76
N GLY A 60 -10.21 5.88 -41.22
CA GLY A 60 -10.05 5.15 -42.48
C GLY A 60 -9.48 3.74 -42.33
N ILE A 61 -8.87 3.41 -41.19
CA ILE A 61 -8.36 2.06 -40.89
C ILE A 61 -9.26 1.42 -39.83
N GLY A 62 -9.82 0.25 -40.13
CA GLY A 62 -10.58 -0.55 -39.16
C GLY A 62 -9.69 -1.09 -38.04
N LEU A 63 -10.27 -1.33 -36.86
CA LEU A 63 -9.53 -1.90 -35.74
C LEU A 63 -9.26 -3.39 -36.00
N SER A 64 -8.05 -3.84 -35.66
CA SER A 64 -7.72 -5.26 -35.58
C SER A 64 -8.43 -5.93 -34.40
N ALA A 65 -8.58 -7.25 -34.42
CA ALA A 65 -9.18 -8.01 -33.33
C ALA A 65 -8.51 -7.70 -31.97
N ASP A 66 -7.18 -7.58 -31.93
CA ASP A 66 -6.43 -7.24 -30.73
C ASP A 66 -6.69 -5.80 -30.23
N GLN A 67 -6.94 -4.86 -31.15
CA GLN A 67 -7.33 -3.49 -30.78
C GLN A 67 -8.76 -3.43 -30.25
N VAL A 68 -9.68 -4.21 -30.83
CA VAL A 68 -11.07 -4.33 -30.36
C VAL A 68 -11.11 -4.94 -28.96
N ALA A 69 -10.29 -5.97 -28.70
CA ALA A 69 -10.20 -6.63 -27.40
C ALA A 69 -9.67 -5.72 -26.26
N ARG A 70 -9.02 -4.61 -26.59
CA ARG A 70 -8.51 -3.61 -25.62
C ARG A 70 -9.46 -2.43 -25.39
N LEU A 71 -10.59 -2.37 -26.10
CA LEU A 71 -11.56 -1.31 -25.88
C LEU A 71 -12.18 -1.44 -24.49
N THR A 72 -12.16 -0.36 -23.73
CA THR A 72 -12.74 -0.27 -22.38
C THR A 72 -14.15 0.33 -22.38
N SER A 73 -14.63 0.78 -23.54
CA SER A 73 -15.98 1.31 -23.78
C SER A 73 -16.37 1.07 -25.23
N ASP A 74 -17.68 0.98 -25.51
CA ASP A 74 -18.18 0.88 -26.88
C ASP A 74 -17.84 2.15 -27.66
N ILE A 75 -17.42 1.98 -28.91
CA ILE A 75 -17.04 3.09 -29.79
C ILE A 75 -17.69 3.01 -31.16
N VAL A 76 -17.79 4.16 -31.81
CA VAL A 76 -17.96 4.25 -33.26
C VAL A 76 -16.65 4.73 -33.87
N TRP A 77 -16.20 4.03 -34.92
CA TRP A 77 -14.98 4.37 -35.64
C TRP A 77 -15.23 4.46 -37.15
N MET A 78 -14.61 5.45 -37.80
CA MET A 78 -14.79 5.67 -39.24
C MET A 78 -13.80 4.83 -40.05
N VAL A 79 -14.31 3.91 -40.86
CA VAL A 79 -13.51 2.97 -41.67
C VAL A 79 -13.70 3.26 -43.16
N SER A 80 -12.63 3.17 -43.96
CA SER A 80 -12.74 3.36 -45.41
C SER A 80 -13.33 2.12 -46.08
N GLU A 81 -14.47 2.28 -46.76
CA GLU A 81 -15.08 1.23 -47.58
C GLU A 81 -15.34 1.74 -49.00
N ASN A 82 -15.32 0.82 -49.96
CA ASN A 82 -15.65 1.11 -51.36
C ASN A 82 -17.14 0.89 -51.57
N VAL A 83 -17.88 1.96 -51.85
CA VAL A 83 -19.33 1.90 -52.07
C VAL A 83 -19.62 2.16 -53.54
N GLN A 84 -20.43 1.30 -54.14
CA GLN A 84 -20.92 1.47 -55.51
C GLN A 84 -22.17 2.35 -55.50
N LEU A 85 -22.12 3.48 -56.19
CA LEU A 85 -23.23 4.40 -56.34
C LEU A 85 -24.25 3.84 -57.36
N PRO A 86 -25.52 4.32 -57.32
CA PRO A 86 -26.56 3.89 -58.26
C PRO A 86 -26.23 4.14 -59.74
N ASP A 87 -25.26 5.00 -60.03
CA ASP A 87 -24.75 5.30 -61.38
C ASP A 87 -23.63 4.34 -61.85
N GLY A 88 -23.28 3.34 -61.04
CA GLY A 88 -22.27 2.33 -61.33
C GLY A 88 -20.83 2.72 -60.95
N ARG A 89 -20.59 3.94 -60.44
CA ARG A 89 -19.27 4.38 -59.99
C ARG A 89 -18.94 3.83 -58.60
N VAL A 90 -17.68 3.51 -58.36
CA VAL A 90 -17.18 3.13 -57.02
C VAL A 90 -16.48 4.33 -56.40
N GLU A 91 -16.91 4.75 -55.21
CA GLU A 91 -16.21 5.76 -54.41
C GLU A 91 -15.77 5.17 -53.07
N THR A 92 -14.55 5.52 -52.64
CA THR A 92 -14.06 5.21 -51.29
C THR A 92 -14.59 6.26 -50.33
N VAL A 93 -15.37 5.84 -49.34
CA VAL A 93 -16.00 6.71 -48.35
C VAL A 93 -15.73 6.21 -46.94
N LEU A 94 -15.81 7.11 -45.96
CA LEU A 94 -15.75 6.75 -44.55
C LEU A 94 -17.13 6.32 -44.06
N VAL A 95 -17.21 5.10 -43.55
CA VAL A 95 -18.42 4.47 -43.01
C VAL A 95 -18.27 4.34 -41.49
N PRO A 96 -19.28 4.74 -40.68
CA PRO A 96 -19.25 4.51 -39.25
C PRO A 96 -19.43 3.01 -38.96
N LYS A 97 -18.48 2.45 -38.21
CA LYS A 97 -18.50 1.06 -37.76
C LYS A 97 -18.49 1.00 -36.24
N VAL A 98 -19.40 0.22 -35.68
CA VAL A 98 -19.52 0.02 -34.23
C VAL A 98 -18.56 -1.08 -33.79
N TYR A 99 -17.81 -0.80 -32.73
CA TYR A 99 -17.00 -1.79 -32.02
C TYR A 99 -17.48 -1.81 -30.57
N VAL A 100 -17.95 -2.98 -30.14
CA VAL A 100 -18.41 -3.22 -28.78
C VAL A 100 -17.26 -3.74 -27.92
N ALA A 101 -17.08 -3.13 -26.75
CA ALA A 101 -16.18 -3.64 -25.72
C ALA A 101 -16.76 -4.95 -25.19
N HIS A 102 -15.95 -6.02 -25.17
CA HIS A 102 -16.44 -7.38 -24.90
C HIS A 102 -16.77 -7.68 -23.42
N ALA A 103 -16.72 -6.69 -22.55
CA ALA A 103 -17.13 -6.81 -21.18
C ALA A 103 -17.34 -5.42 -20.58
N GLY A 104 -18.35 -5.28 -19.73
CA GLY A 104 -18.46 -4.11 -18.86
C GLY A 104 -17.15 -3.88 -18.12
N LYS A 105 -16.99 -2.66 -17.62
CA LYS A 105 -15.81 -2.04 -16.98
C LYS A 105 -15.13 -2.88 -15.88
N ASP A 106 -15.71 -4.03 -15.51
CA ASP A 106 -15.34 -4.89 -14.40
C ASP A 106 -15.04 -6.36 -14.76
N ALA A 107 -15.18 -6.83 -16.01
CA ALA A 107 -15.14 -8.30 -16.28
C ALA A 107 -14.03 -8.84 -17.19
N VAL A 108 -13.17 -8.03 -17.81
CA VAL A 108 -12.03 -8.57 -18.59
C VAL A 108 -10.79 -7.72 -18.37
N LYS A 109 -9.78 -8.30 -17.72
CA LYS A 109 -8.41 -7.83 -17.92
C LYS A 109 -8.02 -8.17 -19.35
N ALA A 110 -7.53 -7.17 -20.09
CA ALA A 110 -7.14 -7.30 -21.49
C ALA A 110 -6.05 -8.38 -21.67
N GLY A 111 -6.46 -9.64 -21.89
CA GLY A 111 -5.56 -10.77 -22.16
C GLY A 111 -5.94 -12.12 -21.54
N GLY A 112 -6.89 -12.20 -20.62
CA GLY A 112 -7.23 -13.44 -19.90
C GLY A 112 -8.38 -14.27 -20.50
N ALA A 113 -8.39 -15.58 -20.26
CA ALA A 113 -9.52 -16.46 -20.61
C ALA A 113 -10.72 -16.25 -19.65
N LEU A 114 -11.95 -16.34 -20.16
CA LEU A 114 -13.19 -16.23 -19.38
C LEU A 114 -13.89 -17.59 -19.27
N VAL A 115 -14.18 -18.03 -18.05
CA VAL A 115 -14.98 -19.21 -17.72
C VAL A 115 -16.17 -18.75 -16.88
N THR A 116 -17.37 -18.77 -17.43
CA THR A 116 -18.57 -18.27 -16.74
C THR A 116 -19.83 -19.13 -16.98
N GLY A 117 -20.79 -19.02 -16.07
CA GLY A 117 -22.13 -19.60 -16.15
C GLY A 117 -22.93 -19.33 -14.88
N ASP A 118 -24.16 -19.84 -14.78
CA ASP A 118 -24.98 -19.80 -13.54
C ASP A 118 -24.38 -20.62 -12.38
N GLY A 119 -23.25 -21.26 -12.63
CA GLY A 119 -22.40 -21.97 -11.70
C GLY A 119 -21.22 -22.54 -12.47
N VAL A 120 -20.06 -22.62 -11.82
CA VAL A 120 -18.84 -23.17 -12.41
C VAL A 120 -18.35 -24.31 -11.51
N SER A 121 -18.03 -25.45 -12.10
CA SER A 121 -17.42 -26.58 -11.40
C SER A 121 -16.25 -27.11 -12.20
N ILE A 122 -15.05 -27.04 -11.61
CA ILE A 122 -13.81 -27.55 -12.20
C ILE A 122 -13.21 -28.56 -11.21
N ASN A 123 -13.06 -29.80 -11.66
CA ASN A 123 -12.49 -30.88 -10.87
C ASN A 123 -11.37 -31.55 -11.66
N VAL A 124 -10.16 -31.51 -11.13
CA VAL A 124 -8.95 -32.07 -11.77
C VAL A 124 -8.12 -32.85 -10.75
N THR A 125 -7.42 -33.87 -11.22
CA THR A 125 -6.49 -34.65 -10.39
C THR A 125 -5.16 -33.95 -10.15
N GLU A 126 -4.81 -32.99 -11.00
CA GLU A 126 -3.60 -32.19 -10.89
C GLU A 126 -3.91 -30.80 -10.36
N SER A 127 -3.56 -29.75 -11.10
CA SER A 127 -3.64 -28.36 -10.67
C SER A 127 -4.61 -27.55 -11.51
N ILE A 128 -5.20 -26.53 -10.91
CA ILE A 128 -5.97 -25.47 -11.60
C ILE A 128 -5.13 -24.21 -11.60
N ALA A 129 -4.95 -23.60 -12.77
CA ALA A 129 -4.23 -22.34 -12.91
C ALA A 129 -5.10 -21.30 -13.62
N ASN A 130 -5.48 -20.25 -12.90
CA ASN A 130 -6.08 -19.05 -13.46
C ASN A 130 -5.00 -17.98 -13.62
N LEU A 131 -4.49 -17.81 -14.84
CA LEU A 131 -3.38 -16.91 -15.17
C LEU A 131 -3.93 -15.69 -15.91
N GLY A 132 -4.32 -14.65 -15.16
CA GLY A 132 -4.92 -13.44 -15.69
C GLY A 132 -6.38 -13.56 -16.15
N GLY A 133 -6.98 -14.76 -16.05
CA GLY A 133 -8.35 -15.04 -16.48
C GLY A 133 -9.41 -14.75 -15.41
N VAL A 134 -10.67 -15.00 -15.78
CA VAL A 134 -11.83 -14.87 -14.90
C VAL A 134 -12.57 -16.21 -14.84
N ILE A 135 -12.77 -16.71 -13.63
CA ILE A 135 -13.62 -17.88 -13.36
C ILE A 135 -14.79 -17.42 -12.50
N ASP A 136 -15.99 -17.34 -13.06
CA ASP A 136 -17.14 -16.74 -12.40
C ASP A 136 -18.44 -17.54 -12.57
N GLY A 137 -18.95 -18.07 -11.45
CA GLY A 137 -20.23 -18.76 -11.36
C GLY A 137 -21.44 -17.83 -11.24
N GLY A 138 -21.26 -16.53 -11.47
CA GLY A 138 -22.33 -15.53 -11.44
C GLY A 138 -22.97 -15.44 -10.05
N SER A 139 -24.30 -15.49 -10.00
CA SER A 139 -25.04 -15.56 -8.74
C SER A 139 -25.03 -16.96 -8.08
N GLY A 140 -24.56 -17.98 -8.80
CA GLY A 140 -24.47 -19.35 -8.31
C GLY A 140 -23.11 -19.70 -7.71
N ARG A 141 -22.75 -20.99 -7.71
CA ARG A 141 -21.55 -21.47 -7.01
C ARG A 141 -20.37 -21.65 -7.97
N THR A 142 -19.19 -21.23 -7.54
CA THR A 142 -17.90 -21.58 -8.16
C THR A 142 -17.20 -22.61 -7.27
N VAL A 143 -16.96 -23.80 -7.83
CA VAL A 143 -16.31 -24.93 -7.15
C VAL A 143 -15.06 -25.31 -7.90
N LEU A 144 -13.91 -25.17 -7.24
CA LEU A 144 -12.60 -25.54 -7.77
C LEU A 144 -12.02 -26.64 -6.89
N VAL A 145 -11.80 -27.82 -7.46
CA VAL A 145 -11.19 -28.97 -6.77
C VAL A 145 -9.99 -29.45 -7.56
N ALA A 146 -8.82 -29.43 -6.92
CA ALA A 146 -7.55 -29.87 -7.48
C ALA A 146 -6.90 -30.92 -6.56
N GLY A 147 -6.38 -32.00 -7.15
CA GLY A 147 -5.59 -32.99 -6.39
C GLY A 147 -4.23 -32.47 -5.93
N ARG A 148 -3.70 -31.44 -6.61
CA ARG A 148 -2.48 -30.71 -6.24
C ARG A 148 -2.82 -29.27 -5.91
N ASP A 149 -2.50 -28.31 -6.78
CA ASP A 149 -2.47 -26.90 -6.43
C ASP A 149 -3.57 -26.10 -7.15
N ILE A 150 -4.06 -25.04 -6.51
CA ILE A 150 -4.91 -24.04 -7.17
C ILE A 150 -4.17 -22.71 -7.14
N VAL A 151 -3.87 -22.17 -8.33
CA VAL A 151 -3.13 -20.93 -8.50
C VAL A 151 -4.00 -19.91 -9.21
N ASN A 152 -4.31 -18.80 -8.54
CA ASN A 152 -4.90 -17.61 -9.14
C ASN A 152 -3.83 -16.52 -9.22
N SER A 153 -3.26 -16.33 -10.40
CA SER A 153 -2.17 -15.38 -10.63
C SER A 153 -2.66 -14.26 -11.53
N GLY A 154 -2.81 -13.06 -10.98
CA GLY A 154 -3.36 -11.90 -11.69
C GLY A 154 -4.80 -12.08 -12.19
N GLY A 155 -5.50 -13.16 -11.81
CA GLY A 155 -6.86 -13.46 -12.25
C GLY A 155 -7.93 -13.20 -11.19
N THR A 156 -9.18 -13.43 -11.56
CA THR A 156 -10.34 -13.35 -10.65
C THR A 156 -11.04 -14.70 -10.54
N ILE A 157 -11.28 -15.16 -9.32
CA ILE A 157 -12.20 -16.26 -9.02
C ILE A 157 -13.41 -15.65 -8.30
N ALA A 158 -14.59 -15.73 -8.91
CA ALA A 158 -15.81 -15.08 -8.43
C ALA A 158 -17.00 -16.04 -8.39
N GLY A 159 -18.03 -15.69 -7.63
CA GLY A 159 -19.34 -16.32 -7.67
C GLY A 159 -20.24 -15.88 -6.51
N GLY A 160 -21.47 -16.38 -6.48
CA GLY A 160 -22.40 -16.26 -5.36
C GLY A 160 -21.86 -16.95 -4.12
N SER A 161 -21.32 -18.16 -4.28
CA SER A 161 -20.49 -18.81 -3.26
C SER A 161 -19.26 -19.42 -3.92
N VAL A 162 -18.13 -19.37 -3.24
CA VAL A 162 -16.85 -19.84 -3.79
C VAL A 162 -16.28 -20.92 -2.87
N SER A 163 -15.90 -22.05 -3.47
CA SER A 163 -15.30 -23.18 -2.76
C SER A 163 -14.04 -23.61 -3.50
N ILE A 164 -12.89 -23.44 -2.84
CA ILE A 164 -11.56 -23.75 -3.38
C ILE A 164 -10.96 -24.85 -2.53
N LYS A 165 -10.66 -26.00 -3.13
CA LYS A 165 -10.08 -27.15 -2.45
C LYS A 165 -8.88 -27.69 -3.21
N ALA A 166 -7.71 -27.62 -2.59
CA ALA A 166 -6.46 -28.11 -3.14
C ALA A 166 -5.89 -29.22 -2.25
N GLY A 167 -5.44 -30.34 -2.82
CA GLY A 167 -4.69 -31.36 -2.08
C GLY A 167 -3.29 -30.88 -1.64
N GLY A 168 -2.74 -29.90 -2.35
CA GLY A 168 -1.52 -29.17 -2.06
C GLY A 168 -1.82 -27.73 -1.65
N ASP A 169 -1.32 -26.78 -2.42
CA ASP A 169 -1.31 -25.36 -2.06
C ASP A 169 -2.43 -24.56 -2.75
N VAL A 170 -2.92 -23.51 -2.10
CA VAL A 170 -3.76 -22.47 -2.72
C VAL A 170 -2.96 -21.17 -2.78
N ARG A 171 -2.81 -20.61 -3.97
CA ARG A 171 -2.05 -19.37 -4.21
C ARG A 171 -2.92 -18.31 -4.86
N ASN A 172 -3.01 -17.13 -4.27
CA ASN A 172 -3.69 -15.96 -4.82
C ASN A 172 -2.68 -14.80 -4.96
N GLU A 173 -2.19 -14.53 -6.16
CA GLU A 173 -0.97 -13.77 -6.36
C GLU A 173 -1.16 -12.66 -7.38
N SER A 174 -1.11 -11.42 -6.92
CA SER A 174 -1.06 -10.27 -7.82
C SER A 174 0.29 -10.23 -8.57
N LEU A 175 0.30 -9.62 -9.74
CA LEU A 175 1.49 -9.51 -10.59
C LEU A 175 1.99 -8.07 -10.67
N THR A 176 3.28 -7.95 -10.97
CA THR A 176 3.93 -6.66 -11.23
C THR A 176 4.55 -6.65 -12.60
N VAL A 177 4.64 -5.45 -13.18
CA VAL A 177 5.46 -5.19 -14.34
C VAL A 177 6.62 -4.29 -13.92
N LYS A 178 7.82 -4.63 -14.38
CA LYS A 178 9.00 -3.81 -14.22
C LYS A 178 9.46 -3.30 -15.58
N GLU A 179 9.42 -1.99 -15.73
CA GLU A 179 9.99 -1.30 -16.88
C GLU A 179 11.36 -0.79 -16.50
N SER A 180 12.32 -0.91 -17.41
CA SER A 180 13.68 -0.42 -17.19
C SER A 180 14.16 0.28 -18.45
N TRP A 181 14.87 1.37 -18.27
CA TRP A 181 15.43 2.16 -19.36
C TRP A 181 16.84 2.59 -18.98
N ALA A 182 17.67 2.76 -19.99
CA ALA A 182 19.04 3.22 -19.81
C ALA A 182 19.47 4.01 -21.05
N THR A 183 20.27 5.05 -20.81
CA THR A 183 21.00 5.82 -21.81
C THR A 183 22.49 5.81 -21.46
N SER A 184 23.31 6.58 -22.17
CA SER A 184 24.73 6.70 -21.87
C SER A 184 25.05 7.46 -20.57
N GLN A 185 24.11 8.23 -20.01
CA GLN A 185 24.36 9.10 -18.85
C GLN A 185 23.35 8.92 -17.71
N ASN A 186 22.21 8.27 -17.96
CA ASN A 186 21.21 8.03 -16.94
C ASN A 186 20.41 6.76 -17.23
N GLY A 187 19.73 6.25 -16.21
CA GLY A 187 18.89 5.08 -16.30
C GLY A 187 17.94 5.02 -15.12
N GLY A 188 17.05 4.04 -15.17
CA GLY A 188 16.11 3.85 -14.10
C GLY A 188 15.23 2.65 -14.33
N SER A 189 14.43 2.35 -13.31
CA SER A 189 13.38 1.36 -13.42
C SER A 189 12.15 1.82 -12.68
N HIS A 190 11.00 1.34 -13.12
CA HIS A 190 9.74 1.52 -12.41
C HIS A 190 9.04 0.16 -12.33
N THR A 191 8.67 -0.24 -11.12
CA THR A 191 7.88 -1.44 -10.87
C THR A 191 6.51 -1.03 -10.38
N SER A 192 5.47 -1.40 -11.12
CA SER A 192 4.08 -1.13 -10.81
C SER A 192 3.28 -2.43 -10.70
N LEU A 193 2.16 -2.39 -9.97
CA LEU A 193 1.21 -3.49 -9.93
C LEU A 193 0.53 -3.59 -11.31
N SER A 194 0.64 -4.73 -11.98
CA SER A 194 0.02 -4.95 -13.30
C SER A 194 -1.35 -5.58 -13.15
N ASP A 195 -1.41 -6.72 -12.45
CA ASP A 195 -2.60 -7.56 -12.42
C ASP A 195 -2.95 -7.94 -10.97
N PRO A 196 -3.94 -7.28 -10.34
CA PRO A 196 -4.40 -7.69 -9.01
C PRO A 196 -5.11 -9.05 -9.03
N ALA A 197 -4.77 -9.97 -8.13
CA ALA A 197 -5.47 -11.24 -7.98
C ALA A 197 -6.65 -11.11 -7.02
N GLY A 198 -7.83 -11.59 -7.44
CA GLY A 198 -9.08 -11.45 -6.71
C GLY A 198 -9.77 -12.79 -6.42
N ILE A 199 -10.27 -12.94 -5.19
CA ILE A 199 -11.25 -13.98 -4.85
C ILE A 199 -12.50 -13.29 -4.28
N VAL A 200 -13.64 -13.49 -4.93
CA VAL A 200 -14.87 -12.75 -4.63
C VAL A 200 -16.06 -13.70 -4.45
N ALA A 201 -16.61 -13.76 -3.24
CA ALA A 201 -17.89 -14.41 -2.97
C ALA A 201 -18.91 -13.38 -2.51
N THR A 202 -20.13 -13.36 -3.05
CA THR A 202 -21.18 -12.47 -2.48
C THR A 202 -21.79 -13.07 -1.21
N GLY A 203 -21.78 -14.41 -1.09
CA GLY A 203 -22.12 -15.19 0.09
C GLY A 203 -20.88 -15.86 0.69
N ASP A 204 -20.89 -17.19 0.81
CA ASP A 204 -19.84 -17.91 1.51
C ASP A 204 -18.61 -18.18 0.65
N LEU A 205 -17.43 -17.96 1.24
CA LEU A 205 -16.12 -18.36 0.73
C LEU A 205 -15.55 -19.47 1.62
N VAL A 206 -15.20 -20.60 1.01
CA VAL A 206 -14.45 -21.67 1.67
C VAL A 206 -13.17 -21.92 0.91
N ILE A 207 -12.04 -21.88 1.62
CA ILE A 207 -10.74 -22.27 1.07
C ILE A 207 -10.14 -23.37 1.95
N GLU A 208 -9.80 -24.50 1.32
CA GLU A 208 -9.16 -25.65 1.94
C GLU A 208 -7.87 -25.99 1.19
N ALA A 209 -6.71 -25.62 1.75
CA ALA A 209 -5.41 -26.05 1.26
C ALA A 209 -4.93 -27.27 2.06
N GLY A 210 -4.57 -28.36 1.38
CA GLY A 210 -3.99 -29.54 2.02
C GLY A 210 -2.63 -29.25 2.66
N ARG A 211 -1.89 -28.28 2.13
CA ARG A 211 -0.61 -27.80 2.65
C ARG A 211 -0.68 -26.32 3.01
N ASP A 212 -0.38 -25.41 2.08
CA ASP A 212 -0.20 -23.99 2.38
C ASP A 212 -1.21 -23.12 1.63
N LEU A 213 -1.67 -22.03 2.28
CA LEU A 213 -2.33 -20.93 1.59
C LEU A 213 -1.38 -19.74 1.53
N VAL A 214 -1.21 -19.19 0.33
CA VAL A 214 -0.40 -18.00 0.07
C VAL A 214 -1.24 -16.97 -0.66
N ASP A 215 -1.35 -15.79 -0.08
CA ASP A 215 -1.87 -14.60 -0.74
C ASP A 215 -0.75 -13.57 -0.85
N LEU A 216 -0.55 -13.01 -2.05
CA LEU A 216 0.49 -12.04 -2.33
C LEU A 216 -0.13 -10.79 -2.93
N ALA A 217 -0.33 -9.78 -2.08
CA ALA A 217 -1.07 -8.54 -2.38
C ALA A 217 -2.40 -8.78 -3.10
N GLY A 218 -3.08 -9.87 -2.76
CA GLY A 218 -4.38 -10.23 -3.31
C GLY A 218 -5.52 -9.53 -2.58
N LYS A 219 -6.70 -9.55 -3.22
CA LYS A 219 -7.95 -9.07 -2.61
C LYS A 219 -8.95 -10.20 -2.46
N ILE A 220 -9.33 -10.46 -1.23
CA ILE A 220 -10.37 -11.42 -0.87
C ILE A 220 -11.59 -10.66 -0.35
N THR A 221 -12.74 -10.88 -0.98
CA THR A 221 -14.03 -10.33 -0.52
C THR A 221 -15.03 -11.46 -0.38
N ALA A 222 -15.72 -11.54 0.76
CA ALA A 222 -16.77 -12.53 0.96
C ALA A 222 -17.93 -11.99 1.79
N GLY A 223 -19.10 -12.62 1.69
CA GLY A 223 -20.14 -12.54 2.72
C GLY A 223 -19.63 -13.14 4.03
N ASN A 224 -19.39 -14.45 4.07
CA ASN A 224 -18.67 -15.11 5.16
C ASN A 224 -17.43 -15.82 4.60
N ALA A 225 -16.39 -16.03 5.41
CA ALA A 225 -15.22 -16.77 4.95
C ALA A 225 -14.72 -17.78 5.98
N PHE A 226 -14.40 -18.99 5.51
CA PHE A 226 -13.67 -20.00 6.27
C PHE A 226 -12.45 -20.47 5.47
N ILE A 227 -11.27 -20.17 5.99
CA ILE A 227 -9.98 -20.41 5.32
C ILE A 227 -9.17 -21.38 6.17
N THR A 228 -8.75 -22.49 5.56
CA THR A 228 -7.96 -23.52 6.25
C THR A 228 -6.77 -23.96 5.43
N ALA A 229 -5.67 -24.24 6.12
CA ALA A 229 -4.47 -24.85 5.54
C ALA A 229 -3.93 -25.94 6.48
N GLY A 230 -3.49 -27.07 5.92
CA GLY A 230 -2.89 -28.16 6.70
C GLY A 230 -1.57 -27.76 7.37
N ASN A 231 -0.84 -26.83 6.78
CA ASN A 231 0.36 -26.20 7.31
C ASN A 231 0.13 -24.68 7.43
N ASP A 232 0.74 -23.84 6.61
CA ASP A 232 0.78 -22.39 6.86
C ASP A 232 -0.29 -21.62 6.08
N ILE A 233 -0.79 -20.54 6.69
CA ILE A 233 -1.54 -19.49 5.98
C ILE A 233 -0.67 -18.23 5.99
N ARG A 234 -0.40 -17.66 4.82
CA ARG A 234 0.44 -16.46 4.67
C ARG A 234 -0.22 -15.44 3.75
N PHE A 235 -0.39 -14.23 4.28
CA PHE A 235 -0.74 -13.03 3.52
C PHE A 235 0.47 -12.10 3.53
N ASP A 236 1.00 -11.83 2.34
CA ASP A 236 2.22 -11.06 2.14
C ASP A 236 2.01 -9.92 1.15
N THR A 237 3.00 -9.04 1.09
CA THR A 237 2.97 -7.84 0.28
C THR A 237 3.82 -7.97 -0.97
N ILE A 238 3.50 -7.16 -1.98
CA ILE A 238 4.31 -6.98 -3.18
C ILE A 238 5.04 -5.65 -3.11
N LYS A 239 6.30 -5.62 -3.53
CA LYS A 239 7.08 -4.37 -3.62
C LYS A 239 6.88 -3.71 -4.98
N THR A 240 6.45 -2.45 -4.97
CA THR A 240 6.43 -1.53 -6.12
C THR A 240 7.37 -0.36 -5.84
N GLY A 241 7.69 0.45 -6.84
CA GLY A 241 8.58 1.60 -6.65
C GLY A 241 9.39 1.96 -7.88
N SER A 242 10.47 2.71 -7.69
CA SER A 242 11.31 3.18 -8.78
C SER A 242 12.77 3.28 -8.36
N THR A 243 13.64 3.24 -9.36
CA THR A 243 15.04 3.62 -9.25
C THR A 243 15.36 4.64 -10.34
N TYR A 244 16.21 5.61 -10.03
CA TYR A 244 16.74 6.57 -10.98
C TYR A 244 18.19 6.82 -10.68
N GLU A 245 19.04 6.69 -11.69
CA GLU A 245 20.48 6.91 -11.59
C GLU A 245 20.89 7.83 -12.74
N SER A 246 21.70 8.85 -12.46
CA SER A 246 22.18 9.79 -13.47
C SER A 246 23.57 10.28 -13.12
N GLN A 247 24.45 10.30 -14.11
CA GLN A 247 25.76 10.91 -14.03
C GLN A 247 25.95 11.85 -15.23
N ILE A 248 25.81 13.16 -15.00
CA ILE A 248 25.88 14.18 -16.06
C ILE A 248 26.83 15.27 -15.61
N SER A 249 27.88 15.53 -16.38
CA SER A 249 28.79 16.68 -16.17
C SER A 249 29.34 16.78 -14.74
N GLY A 250 29.71 15.64 -14.13
CA GLY A 250 30.24 15.58 -12.76
C GLY A 250 29.20 15.67 -11.64
N TYR A 251 27.90 15.74 -11.97
CA TYR A 251 26.80 15.55 -11.04
C TYR A 251 26.32 14.09 -11.08
N THR A 252 26.17 13.49 -9.91
CA THR A 252 25.61 12.16 -9.70
C THR A 252 24.31 12.27 -8.91
N GLN A 253 23.27 11.59 -9.38
CA GLN A 253 21.98 11.46 -8.70
C GLN A 253 21.59 9.99 -8.62
N ASN A 254 21.20 9.53 -7.44
CA ASN A 254 20.69 8.19 -7.18
C ASN A 254 19.45 8.31 -6.30
N ASP A 255 18.30 7.98 -6.87
CA ASP A 255 17.03 7.96 -6.15
C ASP A 255 16.43 6.56 -6.19
N SER A 256 15.78 6.16 -5.10
CA SER A 256 15.04 4.90 -5.04
C SER A 256 13.80 5.05 -4.18
N SER A 257 12.73 4.37 -4.57
CA SER A 257 11.54 4.24 -3.75
C SER A 257 11.09 2.78 -3.66
N ILE A 258 10.58 2.38 -2.50
CA ILE A 258 9.95 1.09 -2.26
C ILE A 258 8.63 1.35 -1.56
N LYS A 259 7.56 0.82 -2.13
CA LYS A 259 6.22 0.78 -1.55
C LYS A 259 5.74 -0.66 -1.50
N HIS A 260 5.03 -1.02 -0.44
CA HIS A 260 4.39 -2.32 -0.31
C HIS A 260 2.91 -2.23 -0.69
N GLU A 261 2.49 -3.00 -1.68
CA GLU A 261 1.09 -3.27 -1.97
C GLU A 261 0.60 -4.37 -1.04
N LEU A 262 -0.47 -4.08 -0.31
CA LEU A 262 -0.94 -4.86 0.83
C LEU A 262 -2.01 -5.88 0.40
N SER A 263 -2.01 -7.06 1.03
CA SER A 263 -3.14 -7.98 0.94
C SER A 263 -4.37 -7.42 1.67
N GLN A 264 -5.56 -7.62 1.09
CA GLN A 264 -6.81 -7.12 1.61
C GLN A 264 -7.84 -8.24 1.77
N ILE A 265 -8.48 -8.30 2.93
CA ILE A 265 -9.53 -9.28 3.25
C ILE A 265 -10.74 -8.51 3.79
N ASN A 266 -11.83 -8.51 3.04
CA ASN A 266 -13.05 -7.77 3.36
C ASN A 266 -14.22 -8.73 3.48
N ILE A 267 -14.65 -8.99 4.72
CA ILE A 267 -15.68 -9.99 5.02
C ILE A 267 -16.93 -9.26 5.53
N GLY A 268 -18.08 -9.53 4.91
CA GLY A 268 -19.35 -8.90 5.26
C GLY A 268 -20.00 -9.46 6.54
N GLY A 269 -19.62 -10.66 6.95
CA GLY A 269 -20.13 -11.43 8.09
C GLY A 269 -18.98 -11.95 8.94
N ASP A 270 -18.90 -13.26 9.15
CA ASP A 270 -17.88 -13.87 10.01
C ASP A 270 -16.66 -14.34 9.20
N LEU A 271 -15.49 -14.25 9.85
CA LEU A 271 -14.22 -14.78 9.32
C LEU A 271 -13.62 -15.83 10.25
N GLY A 272 -13.39 -17.02 9.73
CA GLY A 272 -12.56 -18.05 10.36
C GLY A 272 -11.29 -18.33 9.55
N MET A 273 -10.14 -18.34 10.23
CA MET A 273 -8.86 -18.77 9.67
C MET A 273 -8.20 -19.82 10.56
N LYS A 274 -7.81 -20.96 9.98
CA LYS A 274 -7.12 -22.04 10.68
C LYS A 274 -5.90 -22.55 9.92
N ALA A 275 -4.72 -22.27 10.45
CA ALA A 275 -3.47 -22.89 10.00
C ALA A 275 -3.11 -24.07 10.91
N GLY A 276 -2.77 -25.23 10.33
CA GLY A 276 -2.19 -26.35 11.10
C GLY A 276 -0.75 -26.05 11.57
N GLY A 277 -0.04 -25.20 10.82
CA GLY A 277 1.24 -24.59 11.14
C GLY A 277 1.05 -23.18 11.71
N SER A 278 1.67 -22.19 11.08
CA SER A 278 1.64 -20.79 11.48
C SER A 278 0.71 -19.94 10.60
N LEU A 279 0.15 -18.89 11.18
CA LEU A 279 -0.60 -17.85 10.47
C LEU A 279 0.23 -16.57 10.39
N ASN A 280 0.54 -16.10 9.18
CA ASN A 280 1.40 -14.95 8.95
C ASN A 280 0.63 -13.86 8.18
N LEU A 281 0.51 -12.67 8.77
CA LEU A 281 -0.11 -11.49 8.20
C LEU A 281 0.93 -10.37 8.12
N THR A 282 1.61 -10.27 6.98
CA THR A 282 2.64 -9.25 6.74
C THR A 282 2.01 -8.12 5.94
N GLY A 283 1.93 -6.91 6.51
CA GLY A 283 1.29 -5.76 5.88
C GLY A 283 -0.14 -6.03 5.38
N THR A 284 -0.90 -6.88 6.07
CA THR A 284 -2.23 -7.31 5.63
C THR A 284 -3.33 -6.47 6.29
N GLN A 285 -4.35 -6.09 5.52
CA GLN A 285 -5.52 -5.37 6.03
C GLN A 285 -6.75 -6.28 6.02
N VAL A 286 -7.26 -6.61 7.20
CA VAL A 286 -8.43 -7.47 7.40
C VAL A 286 -9.56 -6.67 8.05
N ALA A 287 -10.70 -6.62 7.37
CA ALA A 287 -11.91 -5.97 7.85
C ALA A 287 -13.06 -6.99 7.90
N ILE A 288 -13.60 -7.21 9.10
CA ILE A 288 -14.72 -8.11 9.37
C ILE A 288 -15.91 -7.25 9.78
N ARG A 289 -16.87 -7.15 8.85
CA ARG A 289 -18.14 -6.44 8.95
C ARG A 289 -18.03 -5.06 9.60
N ALA A 290 -17.35 -4.11 8.97
CA ALA A 290 -17.02 -2.78 9.52
C ALA A 290 -18.19 -1.97 10.18
N SER A 291 -19.45 -2.37 9.98
CA SER A 291 -20.65 -1.74 10.58
C SER A 291 -21.66 -2.76 11.16
N GLY A 292 -21.24 -3.72 11.99
CA GLY A 292 -22.16 -4.67 12.64
C GLY A 292 -21.51 -5.73 13.55
N SER A 293 -22.21 -6.82 13.88
CA SER A 293 -21.76 -7.85 14.84
C SER A 293 -20.90 -8.97 14.25
N GLY A 294 -20.10 -8.70 13.19
CA GLY A 294 -19.31 -9.75 12.54
C GLY A 294 -18.17 -10.18 13.44
N THR A 295 -17.93 -11.48 13.54
CA THR A 295 -16.93 -12.06 14.45
C THR A 295 -15.73 -12.61 13.69
N GLY A 296 -14.55 -12.47 14.28
CA GLY A 296 -13.30 -12.99 13.74
C GLY A 296 -12.69 -14.07 14.62
N TRP A 297 -12.26 -15.17 14.01
CA TRP A 297 -11.51 -16.23 14.67
C TRP A 297 -10.28 -16.60 13.85
N LEU A 298 -9.09 -16.33 14.40
CA LEU A 298 -7.80 -16.62 13.78
C LEU A 298 -7.07 -17.62 14.66
N SER A 299 -6.66 -18.76 14.11
CA SER A 299 -5.96 -19.78 14.87
C SER A 299 -4.84 -20.46 14.10
N ALA A 300 -3.75 -20.72 14.82
CA ALA A 300 -2.59 -21.45 14.32
C ALA A 300 -2.24 -22.62 15.25
N GLY A 301 -1.74 -23.71 14.66
CA GLY A 301 -1.13 -24.81 15.41
C GLY A 301 0.17 -24.41 16.11
N LYS A 302 0.92 -23.49 15.48
CA LYS A 302 2.16 -22.88 15.96
C LYS A 302 1.96 -21.38 16.16
N ASP A 303 2.74 -20.54 15.52
CA ASP A 303 2.75 -19.10 15.76
C ASP A 303 1.66 -18.36 14.98
N VAL A 304 1.21 -17.24 15.53
CA VAL A 304 0.49 -16.22 14.77
C VAL A 304 1.39 -14.98 14.70
N ASN A 305 1.73 -14.53 13.50
CA ASN A 305 2.61 -13.39 13.25
C ASN A 305 1.83 -12.31 12.50
N ILE A 306 1.79 -11.09 13.05
CA ILE A 306 1.12 -9.93 12.48
C ILE A 306 2.15 -8.79 12.45
N ALA A 307 2.71 -8.55 11.27
CA ALA A 307 3.90 -7.72 11.13
C ALA A 307 3.68 -6.58 10.14
N ALA A 308 4.19 -5.40 10.52
CA ALA A 308 4.24 -4.26 9.63
C ALA A 308 5.29 -4.44 8.52
N VAL A 309 5.15 -3.65 7.47
CA VAL A 309 6.15 -3.49 6.39
C VAL A 309 6.70 -2.07 6.40
N VAL A 310 7.85 -1.84 5.75
CA VAL A 310 8.49 -0.52 5.73
C VAL A 310 8.60 -0.02 4.30
N ASN A 311 7.89 1.06 4.00
CA ASN A 311 8.09 1.81 2.77
C ASN A 311 9.31 2.72 2.93
N GLU A 312 10.02 2.98 1.85
CA GLU A 312 11.28 3.73 1.89
C GLU A 312 11.42 4.61 0.66
N VAL A 313 11.90 5.84 0.86
CA VAL A 313 12.31 6.76 -0.20
C VAL A 313 13.71 7.27 0.11
N ASN A 314 14.63 7.06 -0.82
CA ASN A 314 16.00 7.52 -0.76
C ASN A 314 16.28 8.45 -1.93
N THR A 315 16.95 9.56 -1.66
CA THR A 315 17.50 10.45 -2.67
C THR A 315 18.93 10.79 -2.31
N SER A 316 19.81 10.80 -3.31
CA SER A 316 21.22 11.13 -3.14
C SER A 316 21.68 11.90 -4.35
N GLN A 317 22.06 13.15 -4.15
CA GLN A 317 22.59 14.02 -5.20
C GLN A 317 23.92 14.57 -4.72
N TYR A 318 24.94 14.48 -5.55
CA TYR A 318 26.22 15.11 -5.27
C TYR A 318 26.97 15.44 -6.55
N ASN A 319 27.80 16.47 -6.49
CA ASN A 319 28.78 16.73 -7.55
C ASN A 319 30.20 16.43 -7.08
N ASP A 320 31.18 16.66 -7.95
CA ASP A 320 32.60 16.45 -7.67
C ASP A 320 33.02 17.12 -6.35
N PRO A 321 33.45 16.34 -5.33
CA PRO A 321 33.92 16.87 -4.05
C PRO A 321 35.12 17.80 -4.16
N SER A 322 35.89 17.71 -5.26
CA SER A 322 37.04 18.58 -5.53
C SER A 322 36.67 19.93 -6.17
N SER A 323 35.40 20.13 -6.55
CA SER A 323 34.92 21.35 -7.18
C SER A 323 34.96 22.56 -6.23
N LYS A 324 35.20 23.75 -6.81
CA LYS A 324 35.00 25.04 -6.11
C LYS A 324 33.55 25.24 -5.67
N MET A 325 32.61 24.53 -6.27
CA MET A 325 31.21 24.48 -5.87
C MET A 325 30.85 23.01 -5.65
N HIS A 326 30.93 22.54 -4.40
CA HIS A 326 30.45 21.22 -4.02
C HIS A 326 29.06 21.33 -3.39
N ASP A 327 28.17 20.42 -3.77
CA ASP A 327 26.86 20.25 -3.17
C ASP A 327 26.61 18.75 -3.03
N ARG A 328 26.18 18.33 -1.85
CA ARG A 328 25.75 16.96 -1.54
C ARG A 328 24.46 17.05 -0.74
N GLN A 329 23.47 16.26 -1.13
CA GLN A 329 22.19 16.12 -0.48
C GLN A 329 21.83 14.65 -0.44
N VAL A 330 21.66 14.11 0.76
CA VAL A 330 21.24 12.72 0.98
C VAL A 330 20.03 12.73 1.91
N HIS A 331 18.93 12.15 1.44
CA HIS A 331 17.74 11.95 2.24
C HIS A 331 17.34 10.47 2.22
N GLN A 332 16.97 9.95 3.38
CA GLN A 332 16.35 8.64 3.54
C GLN A 332 15.13 8.81 4.43
N ASN A 333 13.97 8.35 3.98
CA ASN A 333 12.73 8.42 4.74
C ASN A 333 12.05 7.07 4.72
N GLN A 334 11.81 6.52 5.90
CA GLN A 334 11.06 5.29 6.09
C GLN A 334 9.66 5.57 6.61
N THR A 335 8.71 4.70 6.26
CA THR A 335 7.35 4.73 6.80
C THR A 335 6.90 3.30 7.08
N VAL A 336 6.63 3.00 8.34
CA VAL A 336 6.12 1.71 8.78
C VAL A 336 4.61 1.67 8.50
N VAL A 337 4.16 0.61 7.84
CA VAL A 337 2.76 0.34 7.53
C VAL A 337 2.35 -0.95 8.21
N GLY A 338 1.54 -0.85 9.26
CA GLY A 338 1.09 -1.99 10.06
C GLY A 338 0.17 -2.95 9.32
N ALA A 339 0.17 -4.22 9.74
CA ALA A 339 -0.91 -5.15 9.44
C ALA A 339 -2.04 -4.94 10.46
N ASN A 340 -3.29 -4.87 10.01
CA ASN A 340 -4.43 -4.59 10.88
C ASN A 340 -5.54 -5.62 10.70
N VAL A 341 -6.01 -6.19 11.80
CA VAL A 341 -7.20 -7.03 11.83
C VAL A 341 -8.26 -6.35 12.67
N ALA A 342 -9.34 -5.94 12.01
CA ALA A 342 -10.46 -5.24 12.64
C ALA A 342 -11.75 -6.03 12.49
N SER A 343 -12.33 -6.40 13.63
CA SER A 343 -13.66 -6.96 13.77
C SER A 343 -14.60 -5.94 14.38
N ALA A 344 -15.83 -5.88 13.90
CA ALA A 344 -16.84 -5.00 14.49
C ALA A 344 -17.62 -5.65 15.63
N GLY A 345 -17.61 -6.99 15.74
CA GLY A 345 -17.98 -7.72 16.95
C GLY A 345 -16.73 -8.24 17.67
N ASP A 346 -16.79 -9.49 18.12
CA ASP A 346 -15.67 -10.16 18.79
C ASP A 346 -14.51 -10.49 17.82
N LEU A 347 -13.30 -10.51 18.35
CA LEU A 347 -12.10 -11.00 17.66
C LEU A 347 -11.33 -11.93 18.59
N ALA A 348 -11.15 -13.17 18.17
CA ALA A 348 -10.32 -14.16 18.86
C ALA A 348 -9.10 -14.52 18.03
N VAL A 349 -7.91 -14.44 18.62
CA VAL A 349 -6.63 -14.83 18.01
C VAL A 349 -5.92 -15.83 18.92
N LYS A 350 -5.61 -17.02 18.38
CA LYS A 350 -5.03 -18.13 19.15
C LYS A 350 -3.82 -18.77 18.47
N ALA A 351 -2.66 -18.66 19.11
CA ALA A 351 -1.44 -19.37 18.74
C ALA A 351 -1.24 -20.63 19.61
N GLY A 352 -0.51 -21.61 19.09
CA GLY A 352 -0.11 -22.81 19.83
C GLY A 352 -1.22 -23.84 20.03
N THR A 353 -2.20 -23.94 19.12
CA THR A 353 -3.26 -24.97 19.27
C THR A 353 -2.76 -26.40 19.07
N GLY A 354 -1.59 -26.58 18.44
CA GLY A 354 -0.92 -27.85 18.23
C GLY A 354 0.26 -28.11 19.17
N GLY A 355 0.49 -27.26 20.17
CA GLY A 355 1.63 -27.35 21.09
C GLY A 355 2.23 -25.98 21.40
N ALA A 356 3.55 -25.87 21.28
CA ALA A 356 4.26 -24.59 21.41
C ALA A 356 3.85 -23.62 20.29
N GLY A 357 3.78 -22.34 20.62
CA GLY A 357 3.43 -21.27 19.69
C GLY A 357 3.19 -19.94 20.38
N SER A 358 3.77 -18.90 19.80
CA SER A 358 3.67 -17.51 20.27
C SER A 358 2.81 -16.66 19.34
N LEU A 359 2.22 -15.60 19.89
CA LEU A 359 1.60 -14.53 19.11
C LEU A 359 2.55 -13.34 19.05
N ASN A 360 2.94 -12.93 17.84
CA ASN A 360 3.85 -11.82 17.60
C ASN A 360 3.16 -10.72 16.80
N ILE A 361 3.07 -9.53 17.38
CA ILE A 361 2.45 -8.34 16.77
C ILE A 361 3.49 -7.23 16.75
N VAL A 362 3.94 -6.84 15.55
CA VAL A 362 5.03 -5.86 15.35
C VAL A 362 4.50 -4.65 14.60
N ALA A 363 4.44 -3.49 15.27
CA ALA A 363 3.89 -2.23 14.76
C ALA A 363 2.55 -2.38 14.03
N SER A 364 1.71 -3.27 14.57
CA SER A 364 0.50 -3.79 13.93
C SER A 364 -0.68 -3.78 14.91
N GLY A 365 -1.89 -3.90 14.38
CA GLY A 365 -3.13 -3.66 15.12
C GLY A 365 -4.09 -4.84 15.16
N LEU A 366 -4.65 -5.12 16.34
CA LEU A 366 -5.86 -5.91 16.50
C LEU A 366 -6.96 -5.04 17.11
N LYS A 367 -8.14 -5.08 16.52
CA LYS A 367 -9.31 -4.33 16.98
C LYS A 367 -10.55 -5.22 16.99
N ALA A 368 -11.22 -5.29 18.13
CA ALA A 368 -12.59 -5.78 18.25
C ALA A 368 -13.54 -4.60 18.48
N GLY A 369 -14.80 -4.73 18.08
CA GLY A 369 -15.86 -3.82 18.54
C GLY A 369 -16.34 -4.19 19.94
N ASP A 370 -16.36 -5.49 20.23
CA ASP A 370 -16.76 -6.06 21.51
C ASP A 370 -15.56 -6.71 22.21
N ALA A 371 -15.50 -8.04 22.36
CA ALA A 371 -14.42 -8.72 23.06
C ALA A 371 -13.22 -9.01 22.14
N LEU A 372 -12.03 -8.55 22.53
CA LEU A 372 -10.76 -8.98 21.96
C LEU A 372 -10.14 -10.07 22.85
N GLN A 373 -10.08 -11.30 22.34
CA GLN A 373 -9.43 -12.42 23.02
C GLN A 373 -8.14 -12.79 22.29
N VAL A 374 -7.05 -12.78 23.02
CA VAL A 374 -5.72 -13.11 22.53
C VAL A 374 -5.16 -14.21 23.41
N SER A 375 -4.76 -15.33 22.82
CA SER A 375 -4.13 -16.44 23.56
C SER A 375 -2.96 -17.05 22.83
N ALA A 376 -1.91 -17.42 23.57
CA ALA A 376 -0.76 -18.14 23.06
C ALA A 376 -0.31 -19.22 24.05
N ALA A 377 0.11 -20.37 23.53
CA ALA A 377 0.66 -21.44 24.37
C ALA A 377 1.99 -21.04 25.02
N ASP A 378 2.79 -20.22 24.32
CA ASP A 378 4.03 -19.63 24.83
C ASP A 378 3.83 -18.14 25.13
N ASP A 379 4.37 -17.25 24.28
CA ASP A 379 4.43 -15.82 24.57
C ASP A 379 3.40 -15.01 23.77
N VAL A 380 2.97 -13.88 24.34
CA VAL A 380 2.29 -12.81 23.59
C VAL A 380 3.21 -11.59 23.52
N ASN A 381 3.64 -11.25 22.31
CA ASN A 381 4.57 -10.17 22.03
C ASN A 381 3.87 -9.05 21.25
N LEU A 382 3.78 -7.85 21.83
CA LEU A 382 3.29 -6.63 21.20
C LEU A 382 4.41 -5.58 21.18
N ILE A 383 5.09 -5.43 20.05
CA ILE A 383 6.36 -4.73 19.94
C ILE A 383 6.28 -3.62 18.87
N SER A 384 6.87 -2.47 19.16
CA SER A 384 7.06 -1.38 18.18
C SER A 384 8.13 -1.70 17.13
N ALA A 385 7.94 -1.17 15.92
CA ALA A 385 8.98 -1.09 14.89
C ALA A 385 9.65 0.29 14.92
N GLN A 386 10.73 0.49 14.16
CA GLN A 386 11.40 1.77 14.05
C GLN A 386 11.40 2.26 12.59
N GLU A 387 11.08 3.54 12.41
CA GLU A 387 11.31 4.31 11.19
C GLU A 387 12.62 5.08 11.33
N ARG A 388 13.39 5.18 10.24
CA ARG A 388 14.57 6.05 10.15
C ARG A 388 14.31 7.20 9.17
N HIS A 389 14.68 8.40 9.59
CA HIS A 389 14.69 9.61 8.77
C HIS A 389 16.07 10.27 8.82
N LEU A 390 16.73 10.37 7.67
CA LEU A 390 18.05 10.97 7.52
C LEU A 390 17.98 12.16 6.57
N SER A 391 18.64 13.25 6.94
CA SER A 391 18.99 14.37 6.08
C SER A 391 20.45 14.70 6.29
N ASP A 392 21.25 14.59 5.25
CA ASP A 392 22.69 14.87 5.28
C ASP A 392 23.05 15.74 4.08
N THR A 393 23.32 17.02 4.35
CA THR A 393 23.66 18.02 3.35
C THR A 393 25.07 18.57 3.57
N ALA A 394 25.79 18.82 2.49
CA ALA A 394 27.09 19.48 2.53
C ALA A 394 27.23 20.44 1.35
N ILE A 395 27.64 21.67 1.62
CA ILE A 395 27.85 22.73 0.63
C ILE A 395 29.26 23.28 0.81
N ASN A 396 30.05 23.30 -0.26
CA ASN A 396 31.34 24.00 -0.33
C ASN A 396 31.28 25.07 -1.43
N ARG A 397 31.62 26.32 -1.11
CA ARG A 397 31.67 27.42 -2.07
C ARG A 397 33.00 28.14 -1.95
N THR A 398 33.78 28.12 -3.01
CA THR A 398 35.06 28.82 -3.13
C THR A 398 34.94 29.94 -4.17
N SER A 399 35.19 31.17 -3.74
CA SER A 399 35.27 32.35 -4.62
C SER A 399 36.66 32.97 -4.55
N SER A 400 37.20 33.34 -5.70
CA SER A 400 38.54 33.90 -5.85
C SER A 400 38.47 35.24 -6.59
N SER A 401 39.12 36.27 -6.06
CA SER A 401 39.30 37.59 -6.68
C SER A 401 40.78 37.96 -6.68
N MET A 402 41.18 39.02 -7.40
CA MET A 402 42.60 39.36 -7.67
C MET A 402 43.50 39.45 -6.42
N LEU A 403 42.96 39.69 -5.23
CA LEU A 403 43.72 39.86 -3.98
C LEU A 403 43.15 39.06 -2.79
N ARG A 404 42.10 38.25 -2.99
CA ARG A 404 41.36 37.57 -1.90
C ARG A 404 40.74 36.27 -2.37
N ASP A 405 40.87 35.22 -1.56
CA ASP A 405 40.13 33.97 -1.71
C ASP A 405 39.21 33.74 -0.50
N LYS A 406 38.03 33.19 -0.73
CA LYS A 406 37.05 32.85 0.31
C LYS A 406 36.43 31.49 0.04
N THR A 407 36.58 30.58 0.99
CA THR A 407 35.95 29.25 1.00
C THR A 407 34.96 29.17 2.15
N THR A 408 33.71 28.84 1.86
CA THR A 408 32.67 28.57 2.85
C THR A 408 32.26 27.11 2.74
N GLN A 409 32.40 26.36 3.83
CA GLN A 409 31.91 24.99 4.00
C GLN A 409 30.77 24.98 5.00
N GLN A 410 29.67 24.32 4.67
CA GLN A 410 28.55 24.10 5.55
C GLN A 410 28.12 22.64 5.48
N THR A 411 27.88 22.00 6.61
CA THR A 411 27.29 20.65 6.66
C THR A 411 26.18 20.60 7.69
N ASP A 412 25.06 19.99 7.32
CA ASP A 412 23.91 19.76 8.20
C ASP A 412 23.55 18.28 8.17
N TYR A 413 23.52 17.64 9.34
CA TYR A 413 23.23 16.22 9.52
C TYR A 413 22.14 16.04 10.55
N ILE A 414 21.05 15.35 10.17
CA ILE A 414 19.93 15.02 11.05
C ILE A 414 19.60 13.55 10.83
N ASP A 415 19.63 12.76 11.89
CA ASP A 415 19.29 11.34 11.88
C ASP A 415 18.32 11.03 13.02
N LEU A 416 17.10 10.66 12.67
CA LEU A 416 15.99 10.41 13.58
C LEU A 416 15.54 8.95 13.44
N SER A 417 15.57 8.20 14.55
CA SER A 417 14.85 6.93 14.67
C SER A 417 13.60 7.11 15.51
N LYS A 418 12.44 6.74 14.95
CA LYS A 418 11.12 6.91 15.55
C LYS A 418 10.43 5.56 15.73
N SER A 419 9.96 5.27 16.94
CA SER A 419 9.17 4.07 17.26
C SER A 419 7.74 4.20 16.71
N VAL A 420 7.27 3.17 16.02
CA VAL A 420 5.89 3.00 15.57
C VAL A 420 5.25 1.88 16.36
N ALA A 421 4.23 2.23 17.13
CA ALA A 421 3.58 1.34 18.10
C ALA A 421 2.66 0.32 17.43
N GLY A 422 2.55 -0.87 18.05
CA GLY A 422 1.41 -1.76 17.83
C GLY A 422 0.26 -1.43 18.78
N SER A 423 -0.95 -1.89 18.46
CA SER A 423 -2.13 -1.64 19.30
C SER A 423 -3.08 -2.82 19.41
N LEU A 424 -3.55 -3.12 20.62
CA LEU A 424 -4.70 -3.97 20.91
C LEU A 424 -5.84 -3.11 21.43
N SER A 425 -7.03 -3.22 20.83
CA SER A 425 -8.21 -2.44 21.22
C SER A 425 -9.50 -3.25 21.15
N GLY A 426 -10.42 -2.95 22.06
CA GLY A 426 -11.73 -3.62 22.17
C GLY A 426 -12.57 -3.01 23.29
N ASN A 427 -13.80 -3.49 23.46
CA ASN A 427 -14.55 -3.20 24.67
C ASN A 427 -13.92 -3.94 25.86
N THR A 428 -13.89 -5.27 25.82
CA THR A 428 -13.11 -6.06 26.77
C THR A 428 -11.89 -6.63 26.06
N ILE A 429 -10.78 -6.75 26.78
CA ILE A 429 -9.55 -7.34 26.26
C ILE A 429 -9.07 -8.40 27.23
N ALA A 430 -8.90 -9.63 26.74
CA ALA A 430 -8.26 -10.70 27.49
C ALA A 430 -7.02 -11.19 26.73
N VAL A 431 -5.86 -11.12 27.38
CA VAL A 431 -4.59 -11.62 26.87
C VAL A 431 -4.10 -12.73 27.78
N ASP A 432 -3.99 -13.95 27.25
CA ASP A 432 -3.52 -15.14 27.96
C ASP A 432 -2.24 -15.67 27.31
N ALA A 433 -1.15 -15.74 28.07
CA ALA A 433 0.12 -16.32 27.65
C ALA A 433 0.53 -17.44 28.61
N GLY A 434 0.86 -18.62 28.06
CA GLY A 434 1.42 -19.70 28.87
C GLY A 434 2.78 -19.34 29.49
N ASN A 435 3.55 -18.48 28.82
CA ASN A 435 4.80 -17.91 29.30
C ASN A 435 4.65 -16.39 29.49
N ASP A 436 5.26 -15.56 28.65
CA ASP A 436 5.44 -14.15 28.95
C ASP A 436 4.47 -13.27 28.13
N ILE A 437 4.03 -12.16 28.71
CA ILE A 437 3.39 -11.06 27.96
C ILE A 437 4.40 -9.92 27.85
N ASN A 438 4.75 -9.52 26.62
CA ASN A 438 5.73 -8.48 26.35
C ASN A 438 5.09 -7.32 25.56
N VAL A 439 4.92 -6.16 26.21
CA VAL A 439 4.39 -4.93 25.63
C VAL A 439 5.51 -3.89 25.54
N ARG A 440 6.07 -3.68 24.35
CA ARG A 440 7.22 -2.78 24.13
C ARG A 440 6.95 -1.63 23.17
N GLY A 441 6.84 -0.42 23.71
CA GLY A 441 6.51 0.80 22.95
C GLY A 441 5.16 0.68 22.23
N SER A 442 4.19 0.02 22.87
CA SER A 442 2.92 -0.37 22.26
C SER A 442 1.74 -0.19 23.22
N PHE A 443 0.52 -0.30 22.68
CA PHE A 443 -0.70 0.05 23.40
C PHE A 443 -1.68 -1.12 23.53
N ILE A 444 -2.24 -1.30 24.72
CA ILE A 444 -3.40 -2.15 24.99
C ILE A 444 -4.45 -1.27 25.67
N ALA A 445 -5.58 -1.04 25.01
CA ALA A 445 -6.59 -0.10 25.46
C ALA A 445 -8.01 -0.67 25.31
N GLY A 446 -8.65 -0.98 26.44
CA GLY A 446 -10.05 -1.40 26.50
C GLY A 446 -10.98 -0.26 26.96
N THR A 447 -12.22 -0.23 26.49
CA THR A 447 -13.24 0.66 27.10
C THR A 447 -13.80 0.07 28.39
N GLY A 448 -13.97 -1.25 28.44
CA GLY A 448 -14.26 -2.04 29.63
C GLY A 448 -13.03 -2.79 30.14
N ASP A 449 -13.25 -3.95 30.76
CA ASP A 449 -12.21 -4.70 31.46
C ASP A 449 -11.02 -5.10 30.54
N VAL A 450 -9.81 -4.98 31.07
CA VAL A 450 -8.57 -5.45 30.46
C VAL A 450 -7.88 -6.43 31.39
N ASP A 451 -7.77 -7.68 30.94
CA ASP A 451 -7.16 -8.80 31.67
C ASP A 451 -5.87 -9.26 30.98
N LEU A 452 -4.74 -9.20 31.67
CA LEU A 452 -3.46 -9.77 31.24
C LEU A 452 -3.08 -10.93 32.16
N VAL A 453 -2.99 -12.14 31.62
CA VAL A 453 -2.67 -13.36 32.36
C VAL A 453 -1.45 -14.04 31.74
N ALA A 454 -0.39 -14.20 32.54
CA ALA A 454 0.86 -14.81 32.12
C ALA A 454 1.32 -15.93 33.08
N GLY A 455 1.72 -17.08 32.54
CA GLY A 455 2.44 -18.12 33.31
C GLY A 455 3.88 -17.73 33.66
N GLY A 456 4.42 -16.71 33.00
CA GLY A 456 5.69 -16.04 33.26
C GLY A 456 5.51 -14.60 33.74
N PRO A 457 6.49 -13.70 33.51
CA PRO A 457 6.33 -12.28 33.72
C PRO A 457 5.42 -11.56 32.70
N VAL A 458 4.85 -10.44 33.15
CA VAL A 458 4.26 -9.41 32.27
C VAL A 458 5.23 -8.23 32.21
N ASN A 459 5.77 -7.96 31.03
CA ASN A 459 6.75 -6.90 30.76
C ASN A 459 6.08 -5.74 30.01
N ILE A 460 6.03 -4.55 30.61
CA ILE A 460 5.53 -3.32 30.00
C ILE A 460 6.69 -2.32 29.95
N VAL A 461 7.28 -2.16 28.77
CA VAL A 461 8.54 -1.42 28.57
C VAL A 461 8.37 -0.35 27.50
N ALA A 462 8.83 0.87 27.70
CA ALA A 462 8.80 1.89 26.64
C ALA A 462 9.67 1.48 25.43
N GLY A 463 9.32 1.94 24.24
CA GLY A 463 10.20 1.99 23.06
C GLY A 463 11.27 3.08 23.21
N ILE A 464 12.04 3.32 22.15
CA ILE A 464 13.14 4.30 22.15
C ILE A 464 13.09 5.11 20.86
N ASN A 465 13.14 6.44 20.98
CA ASN A 465 13.41 7.34 19.85
C ASN A 465 14.79 7.95 20.03
N THR A 466 15.53 8.10 18.93
CA THR A 466 16.86 8.72 18.92
C THR A 466 16.90 9.85 17.90
N LEU A 467 17.62 10.92 18.22
CA LEU A 467 17.85 12.07 17.35
C LEU A 467 19.31 12.48 17.47
N THR A 468 19.99 12.56 16.33
CA THR A 468 21.34 13.09 16.19
C THR A 468 21.30 14.27 15.23
N GLU A 469 21.64 15.46 15.70
CA GLU A 469 21.70 16.70 14.91
C GLU A 469 23.12 17.26 14.96
N LYS A 470 23.72 17.59 13.81
CA LYS A 470 25.03 18.25 13.71
C LYS A 470 24.97 19.35 12.66
N HIS A 471 25.46 20.52 13.02
CA HIS A 471 25.60 21.68 12.16
C HIS A 471 27.04 22.17 12.23
N HIS A 472 27.67 22.35 11.09
CA HIS A 472 29.02 22.88 10.99
C HIS A 472 29.05 23.96 9.92
N THR A 473 29.70 25.09 10.22
CA THR A 473 29.98 26.13 9.23
C THR A 473 31.42 26.60 9.41
N GLU A 474 32.21 26.51 8.36
CA GLU A 474 33.58 26.99 8.31
C GLU A 474 33.74 28.02 7.18
N VAL A 475 34.31 29.18 7.49
CA VAL A 475 34.66 30.22 6.51
C VAL A 475 36.15 30.48 6.57
N LYS A 476 36.87 30.14 5.50
CA LYS A 476 38.29 30.41 5.30
C LYS A 476 38.46 31.57 4.34
N GLU A 477 39.14 32.63 4.77
CA GLU A 477 39.49 33.80 3.97
C GLU A 477 41.01 33.93 3.93
N SER A 478 41.59 34.09 2.74
CA SER A 478 43.02 34.30 2.57
C SER A 478 43.32 35.46 1.64
N GLY A 479 44.50 36.06 1.79
CA GLY A 479 44.95 37.19 1.00
C GLY A 479 44.85 38.51 1.76
N PHE A 480 44.43 39.56 1.07
CA PHE A 480 44.56 40.92 1.55
C PHE A 480 43.37 41.38 2.40
N LEU A 481 43.43 41.24 3.73
CA LEU A 481 42.32 41.47 4.65
C LEU A 481 42.20 42.98 5.00
N SER A 482 40.99 43.54 4.87
CA SER A 482 40.71 44.92 5.31
C SER A 482 40.27 44.89 6.77
N GLY A 483 41.24 44.99 7.69
CA GLY A 483 40.97 45.26 9.09
C GLY A 483 40.40 46.68 9.24
N GLY A 484 39.43 46.90 10.14
CA GLY A 484 38.69 48.16 10.31
C GLY A 484 39.50 49.35 10.84
N GLY A 485 40.53 49.77 10.10
CA GLY A 485 41.34 50.98 10.33
C GLY A 485 42.65 50.90 9.54
N PHE A 486 42.82 51.76 8.51
CA PHE A 486 43.99 52.10 7.65
C PHE A 486 45.13 51.08 7.38
N GLY A 487 45.00 49.81 7.77
CA GLY A 487 46.02 48.77 7.69
C GLY A 487 45.76 47.80 6.56
N ILE A 488 46.78 47.63 5.74
CA ILE A 488 46.90 46.73 4.60
C ILE A 488 47.55 45.44 5.13
N SER A 489 46.81 44.37 5.44
CA SER A 489 47.38 43.11 5.96
C SER A 489 47.14 41.93 5.02
N TYR A 490 48.16 41.09 4.82
CA TYR A 490 48.10 39.84 4.09
C TYR A 490 48.11 38.68 5.08
N GLY A 491 47.15 37.77 5.01
CA GLY A 491 47.07 36.63 5.92
C GLY A 491 45.88 35.73 5.68
N GLU A 492 45.76 34.69 6.50
CA GLU A 492 44.64 33.76 6.50
C GLU A 492 43.78 33.94 7.75
N ARG A 493 42.46 33.83 7.61
CA ARG A 493 41.48 33.90 8.69
C ARG A 493 40.46 32.78 8.51
N THR A 494 40.28 31.96 9.55
CA THR A 494 39.27 30.89 9.58
C THR A 494 38.27 31.16 10.69
N THR A 495 36.97 31.08 10.39
CA THR A 495 35.87 31.20 11.36
C THR A 495 35.04 29.92 11.31
N THR A 496 34.94 29.21 12.43
CA THR A 496 34.18 27.96 12.57
C THR A 496 33.04 28.11 13.58
N THR A 497 31.86 27.57 13.24
CA THR A 497 30.70 27.47 14.13
C THR A 497 30.18 26.04 14.12
N ASP A 498 30.23 25.38 15.28
CA ASP A 498 29.80 24.00 15.45
C ASP A 498 28.63 23.93 16.44
N GLN A 499 27.60 23.19 16.08
CA GLN A 499 26.50 22.83 16.97
C GLN A 499 26.21 21.34 16.82
N ALA A 500 26.14 20.62 17.94
CA ALA A 500 25.78 19.21 17.93
C ALA A 500 24.78 18.94 19.05
N ARG A 501 23.81 18.08 18.77
CA ARG A 501 22.77 17.66 19.71
C ARG A 501 22.46 16.19 19.50
N ASP A 502 22.72 15.40 20.54
CA ASP A 502 22.30 14.02 20.63
C ASP A 502 21.21 13.91 21.68
N ALA A 503 20.06 13.35 21.30
CA ALA A 503 18.92 13.16 22.20
C ALA A 503 18.39 11.74 22.07
N THR A 504 18.26 11.05 23.20
CA THR A 504 17.49 9.80 23.29
C THR A 504 16.24 10.09 24.10
N THR A 505 15.07 9.99 23.48
CA THR A 505 13.81 10.31 24.13
C THR A 505 12.95 9.05 24.23
N GLN A 506 12.57 8.71 25.45
CA GLN A 506 11.68 7.58 25.76
C GLN A 506 10.19 8.01 25.79
N SER A 507 9.91 9.30 25.51
CA SER A 507 8.57 9.87 25.67
C SER A 507 8.13 10.74 24.49
N MET A 508 7.14 10.24 23.77
CA MET A 508 5.96 10.93 23.23
C MET A 508 5.20 9.86 22.44
N ASP A 509 5.83 9.31 21.39
CA ASP A 509 5.26 8.24 20.55
C ASP A 509 5.72 6.82 20.94
N ALA A 510 6.81 6.71 21.72
CA ALA A 510 7.41 5.43 22.10
C ALA A 510 6.95 4.89 23.47
N ARG A 511 5.87 5.42 24.06
CA ARG A 511 5.41 4.96 25.39
C ARG A 511 4.69 3.62 25.24
N SER A 512 4.78 2.77 26.27
CA SER A 512 3.80 1.68 26.43
C SER A 512 2.64 2.15 27.27
N MET A 513 1.43 1.80 26.86
CA MET A 513 0.20 2.05 27.62
C MET A 513 -0.60 0.75 27.70
N VAL A 514 -0.98 0.37 28.91
CA VAL A 514 -1.93 -0.71 29.17
C VAL A 514 -2.98 -0.13 30.08
N GLY A 515 -4.25 -0.13 29.66
CA GLY A 515 -5.30 0.49 30.44
C GLY A 515 -6.71 0.18 29.98
N SER A 516 -7.63 0.34 30.93
CA SER A 516 -9.07 0.36 30.73
C SER A 516 -9.58 1.78 30.98
N VAL A 517 -10.64 2.19 30.26
CA VAL A 517 -11.30 3.49 30.46
C VAL A 517 -12.37 3.43 31.56
N ASP A 518 -13.36 2.55 31.41
CA ASP A 518 -14.53 2.44 32.30
C ASP A 518 -14.62 1.11 33.06
N GLY A 519 -13.73 0.14 32.77
CA GLY A 519 -13.61 -1.15 33.48
C GLY A 519 -12.35 -1.27 34.35
N ASN A 520 -12.09 -2.47 34.85
CA ASN A 520 -10.90 -2.80 35.64
C ASN A 520 -9.71 -3.17 34.74
N LEU A 521 -8.51 -2.89 35.22
CA LEU A 521 -7.27 -3.47 34.69
C LEU A 521 -6.78 -4.55 35.66
N ASN A 522 -6.83 -5.82 35.24
CA ASN A 522 -6.32 -6.93 36.01
C ASN A 522 -5.04 -7.49 35.36
N ILE A 523 -3.94 -7.53 36.11
CA ILE A 523 -2.68 -8.11 35.64
C ILE A 523 -2.29 -9.24 36.59
N LYS A 524 -2.26 -10.46 36.08
CA LYS A 524 -1.87 -11.67 36.80
C LYS A 524 -0.65 -12.30 36.13
N ALA A 525 0.48 -12.23 36.80
CA ALA A 525 1.73 -12.88 36.38
C ALA A 525 2.11 -13.93 37.43
N SER A 526 2.47 -15.14 37.00
CA SER A 526 2.93 -16.17 37.95
C SER A 526 4.35 -15.92 38.47
N LYS A 527 5.13 -15.06 37.79
CA LYS A 527 6.48 -14.66 38.21
C LYS A 527 6.55 -13.20 38.68
N ALA A 528 6.39 -12.23 37.77
CA ALA A 528 6.56 -10.81 38.08
C ALA A 528 5.79 -9.89 37.12
N VAL A 529 5.46 -8.69 37.57
CA VAL A 529 5.02 -7.59 36.70
C VAL A 529 6.13 -6.54 36.63
N ILE A 530 6.67 -6.31 35.44
CA ILE A 530 7.82 -5.42 35.20
C ILE A 530 7.35 -4.23 34.38
N ILE A 531 7.29 -3.06 35.02
CA ILE A 531 6.96 -1.79 34.35
C ILE A 531 8.20 -0.91 34.38
N ARG A 532 8.78 -0.61 33.21
CA ARG A 532 10.03 0.15 33.12
C ARG A 532 10.07 1.10 31.93
N LEU A 533 10.79 2.19 32.12
CA LEU A 533 11.35 2.94 31.00
C LEU A 533 12.50 2.14 30.37
N SER A 534 12.74 2.34 29.09
CA SER A 534 13.82 1.70 28.33
C SER A 534 15.19 2.31 28.64
N CYS A 535 15.81 1.99 29.77
CA CYS A 535 17.18 2.45 30.07
C CYS A 535 18.17 1.64 29.20
N ASP A 536 18.83 2.27 28.22
CA ASP A 536 19.91 1.64 27.45
C ASP A 536 21.17 1.52 28.32
N ARG A 537 21.94 0.45 28.10
CA ARG A 537 23.07 0.03 28.93
C ARG A 537 24.36 0.81 28.65
N LEU A 538 24.32 1.89 27.87
CA LEU A 538 25.52 2.59 27.39
C LEU A 538 25.68 4.05 27.87
N THR A 539 24.72 4.62 28.58
CA THR A 539 24.90 5.90 29.26
C THR A 539 24.25 5.84 30.65
N LEU A 540 25.09 5.74 31.69
CA LEU A 540 24.73 5.84 33.10
C LEU A 540 24.22 7.26 33.45
N SER A 541 23.08 7.65 32.91
CA SER A 541 22.34 8.85 33.32
C SER A 541 20.84 8.60 33.23
N CYS A 542 20.36 7.57 33.93
CA CYS A 542 18.99 7.56 34.40
C CYS A 542 18.96 8.47 35.66
N ASP A 543 18.71 9.78 35.51
CA ASP A 543 18.58 10.72 36.65
C ASP A 543 17.37 10.31 37.51
N PRO A 544 17.56 9.78 38.74
CA PRO A 544 16.48 9.28 39.56
C PRO A 544 15.70 10.40 40.29
N LYS A 545 15.98 11.69 40.05
CA LYS A 545 15.45 12.79 40.87
C LYS A 545 14.19 13.50 40.34
N GLN A 546 13.45 12.93 39.40
CA GLN A 546 12.05 13.35 39.19
C GLN A 546 11.07 12.37 39.83
N THR A 547 11.08 12.38 41.16
CA THR A 547 9.96 11.88 41.95
C THR A 547 8.76 12.77 41.61
N PHE A 548 7.83 12.26 40.79
CA PHE A 548 6.51 12.86 40.61
C PHE A 548 5.81 12.92 41.97
N ARG A 549 5.89 14.06 42.65
CA ARG A 549 4.96 14.38 43.74
C ARG A 549 3.61 14.66 43.09
N SER A 550 2.67 13.74 43.25
CA SER A 550 1.26 13.94 42.96
C SER A 550 0.75 15.16 43.73
N ARG A 551 0.63 16.32 43.06
CA ARG A 551 -0.32 17.35 43.47
C ARG A 551 -1.51 17.26 42.54
N VAL A 552 -2.59 16.72 43.09
CA VAL A 552 -3.96 16.99 42.66
C VAL A 552 -4.10 18.49 42.50
N LEU A 553 -4.26 18.96 41.27
CA LEU A 553 -4.80 20.28 41.00
C LEU A 553 -6.07 20.06 40.17
N GLU A 554 -7.21 20.07 40.86
CA GLU A 554 -8.51 20.23 40.24
C GLU A 554 -8.51 21.52 39.42
N ARG A 555 -8.66 21.41 38.09
CA ARG A 555 -9.32 22.44 37.29
C ARG A 555 -10.21 21.78 36.24
N ARG A 556 -11.51 21.89 36.50
CA ARG A 556 -12.59 21.76 35.53
C ARG A 556 -12.29 22.66 34.31
N LEU A 557 -12.41 22.14 33.09
CA LEU A 557 -13.35 22.66 32.07
C LEU A 557 -13.35 21.81 30.78
N ALA A 558 -14.53 21.28 30.48
CA ALA A 558 -15.18 21.11 29.17
C ALA A 558 -14.47 20.37 28.02
N ILE A 559 -14.99 19.17 27.79
CA ILE A 559 -15.08 18.45 26.50
C ILE A 559 -15.95 19.26 25.51
N ALA A 560 -15.47 19.46 24.28
CA ALA A 560 -16.24 19.41 23.02
C ALA A 560 -15.35 19.65 21.79
N GLN A 561 -14.83 18.56 21.22
CA GLN A 561 -15.05 18.09 19.84
C GLN A 561 -14.97 19.05 18.61
N VAL A 562 -14.27 18.53 17.57
CA VAL A 562 -14.47 18.71 16.11
C VAL A 562 -13.56 19.71 15.36
N ALA A 563 -12.64 19.10 14.59
CA ALA A 563 -12.27 19.31 13.19
C ALA A 563 -11.86 20.69 12.61
N MET A 564 -11.02 20.57 11.58
CA MET A 564 -10.50 21.57 10.63
C MET A 564 -9.28 22.37 11.09
N ILE A 565 -8.15 22.16 10.41
CA ILE A 565 -7.45 23.15 9.58
C ILE A 565 -6.30 22.43 8.84
N SER A 566 -6.46 22.20 7.54
CA SER A 566 -5.44 22.54 6.52
C SER A 566 -5.97 22.24 5.11
N ALA A 567 -6.79 23.14 4.57
CA ALA A 567 -6.94 23.31 3.13
C ALA A 567 -7.72 24.61 2.86
N GLN A 568 -7.01 25.74 2.73
CA GLN A 568 -7.40 26.87 1.87
C GLN A 568 -6.38 28.01 1.97
N ASP A 569 -5.44 27.98 1.03
CA ASP A 569 -4.85 29.12 0.33
C ASP A 569 -4.28 28.45 -0.93
N SER A 570 -4.63 28.76 -2.17
CA SER A 570 -4.91 30.07 -2.74
C SER A 570 -5.26 29.84 -4.22
N PHE A 571 -6.45 30.24 -4.67
CA PHE A 571 -6.73 30.48 -6.08
C PHE A 571 -7.89 31.47 -6.21
N GLY A 572 -7.63 32.64 -6.80
CA GLY A 572 -8.67 33.47 -7.41
C GLY A 572 -8.86 34.87 -6.84
N ARG A 573 -7.91 35.79 -7.07
CA ARG A 573 -8.26 37.20 -7.39
C ARG A 573 -7.28 37.77 -8.43
N TRP A 574 -7.64 37.55 -9.70
CA TRP A 574 -7.39 38.51 -10.77
C TRP A 574 -8.74 39.16 -11.09
N GLN A 575 -9.03 40.28 -10.43
CA GLN A 575 -9.79 41.38 -11.01
C GLN A 575 -9.24 42.69 -10.44
N LYS A 576 -8.73 43.50 -11.36
CA LYS A 576 -8.05 44.80 -11.27
C LYS A 576 -6.56 44.77 -10.91
#